data_AF-A0A946YJ12-F1
#
_entry.id   AF-A0A946YJ12-F1
#
_cell.length_a   1.000
_cell.length_b   1.000
_cell.length_c   1.000
_cell.angle_alpha   90.00
_cell.angle_beta   90.00
_cell.angle_gamma   90.00
#
_symmetry.space_group_name_H-M   'P 1'
#
loop_
_entity.id
_entity.type
_entity.pdbx_description
1 polymer ?
#
loop_
_entity_poly.entity_id
_entity_poly.type
_entity_poly.pdbx_seq_one_letter_code
_entity_poly.pdbx_strand_id
1 'polypeptide(L)'
;MLALTLFGLTLFAEVSWLSLMDKLGGWTLHLFGIAREALADWWERGREIARHRWKVRQASRALVEEKREAAEHAKLFNAGRMLREGDIPKMEVQAPVGDAQELQEQGSAARKVIDKVVQGTSALVQRGEAVAKQSPPAPRKRSSAALGDVRIPEFELLDTPALDRKTGYSEQELHSFSRLLEDKLADFGISAEVKSILPGPVITRFEIQPAAGVKVSKI
;
A
#
# COMPACT_ATOMS: atom_id res chain seq x y z
N MET A 1 -25.15 -20.42 69.67
CA MET A 1 -25.43 -18.97 69.66
C MET A 1 -25.16 -18.35 68.29
N LEU A 2 -23.98 -18.56 67.68
CA LEU A 2 -23.63 -18.02 66.35
C LEU A 2 -24.57 -18.42 65.19
N ALA A 3 -25.10 -19.65 65.19
CA ALA A 3 -26.03 -20.11 64.17
C ALA A 3 -27.40 -19.43 64.24
N LEU A 4 -27.90 -19.13 65.45
CA LEU A 4 -29.15 -18.36 65.63
C LEU A 4 -28.95 -16.88 65.29
N THR A 5 -27.77 -16.30 65.55
CA THR A 5 -27.48 -14.92 65.14
C THR A 5 -27.34 -14.78 63.63
N LEU A 6 -26.76 -15.77 62.94
CA LEU A 6 -26.71 -15.80 61.48
C LEU A 6 -28.09 -16.00 60.86
N PHE A 7 -28.90 -16.92 61.42
CA PHE A 7 -30.27 -17.17 60.97
C PHE A 7 -31.19 -15.95 61.23
N GLY A 8 -31.02 -15.27 62.37
CA GLY A 8 -31.70 -14.02 62.67
C GLY A 8 -31.27 -12.86 61.78
N LEU A 9 -29.98 -12.77 61.44
CA LEU A 9 -29.47 -11.78 60.48
C LEU A 9 -30.04 -12.02 59.07
N THR A 10 -30.22 -13.28 58.66
CA THR A 10 -30.81 -13.61 57.34
C THR A 10 -32.32 -13.39 57.26
N LEU A 11 -33.06 -13.46 58.36
CA LEU A 11 -34.51 -13.19 58.37
C LEU A 11 -34.84 -11.71 58.64
N PHE A 12 -33.99 -11.00 59.38
CA PHE A 12 -34.20 -9.59 59.75
C PHE A 12 -33.75 -8.62 58.65
N ALA A 13 -32.75 -9.02 57.88
CA ALA A 13 -32.32 -8.29 56.71
C ALA A 13 -33.18 -8.76 55.53
N GLU A 14 -34.37 -8.19 55.32
CA GLU A 14 -35.07 -8.20 54.02
C GLU A 14 -34.25 -7.45 52.97
N VAL A 15 -32.99 -7.85 52.82
CA VAL A 15 -32.07 -7.34 51.82
C VAL A 15 -32.53 -7.99 50.54
N SER A 16 -33.11 -7.16 49.66
CA SER A 16 -33.36 -7.52 48.28
C SER A 16 -32.03 -7.83 47.59
N TRP A 17 -31.53 -9.05 47.82
CA TRP A 17 -30.39 -9.64 47.13
C TRP A 17 -30.64 -9.65 45.62
N LEU A 18 -31.91 -9.78 45.23
CA LEU A 18 -32.34 -9.65 43.84
C LEU A 18 -32.07 -8.24 43.30
N SER A 19 -32.50 -7.18 43.99
CA SER A 19 -32.18 -5.81 43.55
C SER A 19 -30.70 -5.46 43.63
N LEU A 20 -29.95 -6.08 44.54
CA LEU A 20 -28.49 -5.94 44.60
C LEU A 20 -27.84 -6.59 43.36
N MET A 21 -28.24 -7.81 43.02
CA MET A 21 -27.79 -8.52 41.82
C MET A 21 -28.19 -7.79 40.54
N ASP A 22 -29.41 -7.26 40.45
CA ASP A 22 -29.87 -6.48 39.30
C ASP A 22 -29.07 -5.18 39.12
N LYS A 23 -28.74 -4.49 40.23
CA LYS A 23 -27.88 -3.29 40.21
C LYS A 23 -26.42 -3.62 39.87
N LEU A 24 -25.90 -4.76 40.35
CA LEU A 24 -24.56 -5.26 40.00
C LEU A 24 -24.48 -5.69 38.52
N GLY A 25 -25.55 -6.28 37.98
CA GLY A 25 -25.67 -6.57 36.55
C GLY A 25 -25.64 -5.30 35.70
N GLY A 26 -26.37 -4.26 36.12
CA GLY A 26 -26.33 -2.96 35.46
C GLY A 26 -24.95 -2.31 35.49
N TRP A 27 -24.25 -2.37 36.62
CA TRP A 27 -22.89 -1.84 36.77
C TRP A 27 -21.85 -2.60 35.95
N THR A 28 -21.96 -3.93 35.87
CA THR A 28 -21.01 -4.75 35.09
C THR A 28 -21.15 -4.52 33.59
N LEU A 29 -22.37 -4.41 33.08
CA LEU A 29 -22.61 -4.09 31.66
C LEU A 29 -22.15 -2.67 31.32
N HIS A 30 -22.39 -1.70 32.19
CA HIS A 30 -21.95 -0.33 31.97
C HIS A 30 -20.42 -0.20 32.02
N LEU A 31 -19.77 -0.86 32.97
CA LEU A 31 -18.31 -0.89 33.09
C LEU A 31 -17.67 -1.59 31.87
N PHE A 32 -18.31 -2.64 31.35
CA PHE A 32 -17.85 -3.33 30.14
C PHE A 32 -17.97 -2.45 28.88
N GLY A 33 -19.04 -1.65 28.77
CA GLY A 33 -19.20 -0.66 27.69
C GLY A 33 -18.08 0.38 27.69
N ILE A 34 -17.82 1.00 28.86
CA ILE A 34 -16.77 2.01 29.03
C ILE A 34 -15.38 1.39 28.80
N ALA A 35 -15.14 0.17 29.30
CA ALA A 35 -13.87 -0.52 29.10
C ALA A 35 -13.62 -0.85 27.61
N ARG A 36 -14.66 -1.27 26.87
CA ARG A 36 -14.55 -1.59 25.43
C ARG A 36 -14.17 -0.35 24.61
N GLU A 37 -14.77 0.80 24.92
CA GLU A 37 -14.50 2.06 24.23
C GLU A 37 -13.14 2.65 24.62
N ALA A 38 -12.80 2.66 25.91
CA ALA A 38 -11.50 3.16 26.38
C ALA A 38 -10.32 2.30 25.87
N LEU A 39 -10.51 0.99 25.73
CA LEU A 39 -9.48 0.08 25.23
C LEU A 39 -9.27 0.26 23.72
N ALA A 40 -10.34 0.47 22.95
CA ALA A 40 -10.25 0.77 21.52
C ALA A 40 -9.48 2.10 21.28
N ASP A 41 -9.86 3.15 22.02
CA ASP A 41 -9.20 4.45 21.92
C ASP A 41 -7.73 4.41 22.38
N TRP A 42 -7.41 3.61 23.40
CA TRP A 42 -6.03 3.40 23.84
C TRP A 42 -5.19 2.69 22.78
N TRP A 43 -5.77 1.72 22.08
CA TRP A 43 -5.12 0.99 20.99
C TRP A 43 -4.88 1.86 19.75
N GLU A 44 -5.77 2.84 19.49
CA GLU A 44 -5.60 3.83 18.43
C GLU A 44 -4.49 4.84 18.75
N ARG A 45 -4.46 5.38 19.96
CA ARG A 45 -3.42 6.33 20.43
C ARG A 45 -2.01 5.71 20.42
N GLY A 46 -1.89 4.41 20.71
CA GLY A 46 -0.60 3.70 20.62
C GLY A 46 -0.03 3.61 19.20
N ARG A 47 -0.90 3.51 18.18
CA ARG A 47 -0.49 3.40 16.77
C ARG A 47 0.04 4.73 16.21
N GLU A 48 -0.46 5.86 16.71
CA GLU A 48 0.00 7.18 16.26
C GLU A 48 1.42 7.50 16.71
N ILE A 49 1.75 7.21 17.97
CA ILE A 49 3.08 7.45 18.54
C ILE A 49 4.15 6.59 17.84
N ALA A 50 3.80 5.38 17.42
CA ALA A 50 4.70 4.49 16.67
C ALA A 50 5.06 5.05 15.28
N ARG A 51 4.09 5.71 14.60
CA ARG A 51 4.30 6.30 13.27
C ARG A 51 5.24 7.51 13.29
N HIS A 52 5.10 8.40 14.27
CA HIS A 52 5.98 9.56 14.40
C HIS A 52 7.41 9.16 14.77
N ARG A 53 7.59 8.13 15.62
CA ARG A 53 8.90 7.61 16.02
C ARG A 53 9.63 6.83 14.93
N TRP A 54 8.92 6.33 13.92
CA TRP A 54 9.52 5.64 12.77
C TRP A 54 10.12 6.64 11.76
N LYS A 55 9.40 7.73 11.47
CA LYS A 55 9.84 8.77 10.52
C LYS A 55 11.10 9.50 10.99
N VAL A 56 11.21 9.81 12.28
CA VAL A 56 12.40 10.47 12.85
C VAL A 56 13.64 9.58 12.71
N ARG A 57 13.52 8.26 12.92
CA ARG A 57 14.64 7.32 12.76
C ARG A 57 15.05 7.12 11.29
N GLN A 58 14.10 7.17 10.36
CA GLN A 58 14.38 7.09 8.93
C GLN A 58 15.11 8.35 8.42
N ALA A 59 14.59 9.54 8.77
CA ALA A 59 15.22 10.81 8.39
C ALA A 59 16.63 10.96 8.97
N SER A 60 16.85 10.56 10.22
CA SER A 60 18.19 10.59 10.82
C SER A 60 19.17 9.63 10.14
N ARG A 61 18.73 8.49 9.62
CA ARG A 61 19.59 7.56 8.89
C ARG A 61 20.00 8.12 7.52
N ALA A 62 19.05 8.66 6.76
CA ALA A 62 19.33 9.28 5.47
C ALA A 62 20.32 10.46 5.59
N LEU A 63 20.15 11.33 6.60
CA LEU A 63 21.07 12.45 6.85
C LEU A 63 22.49 12.00 7.24
N VAL A 64 22.65 10.83 7.88
CA VAL A 64 23.96 10.29 8.23
C VAL A 64 24.64 9.68 7.01
N GLU A 65 23.90 9.02 6.14
CA GLU A 65 24.40 8.49 4.86
C GLU A 65 24.81 9.63 3.93
N GLU A 66 23.97 10.66 3.77
CA GLU A 66 24.30 11.87 2.98
C GLU A 66 25.56 12.56 3.50
N LYS A 67 25.71 12.70 4.84
CA LYS A 67 26.93 13.27 5.45
C LYS A 67 28.16 12.40 5.24
N ARG A 68 28.00 11.07 5.23
CA ARG A 68 29.10 10.12 4.96
C ARG A 68 29.53 10.22 3.49
N GLU A 69 28.59 10.22 2.56
CA GLU A 69 28.86 10.38 1.13
C GLU A 69 29.49 11.73 0.80
N ALA A 70 28.99 12.82 1.38
CA ALA A 70 29.58 14.15 1.22
C ALA A 70 31.02 14.21 1.77
N ALA A 71 31.29 13.52 2.88
CA ALA A 71 32.65 13.42 3.43
C ALA A 71 33.58 12.58 2.54
N GLU A 72 33.09 11.47 1.97
CA GLU A 72 33.85 10.65 1.03
C GLU A 72 34.12 11.39 -0.29
N HIS A 73 33.12 12.09 -0.84
CA HIS A 73 33.28 12.95 -2.01
C HIS A 73 34.25 14.10 -1.75
N ALA A 74 34.22 14.71 -0.57
CA ALA A 74 35.18 15.74 -0.17
C ALA A 74 36.61 15.18 -0.02
N LYS A 75 36.78 13.95 0.49
CA LYS A 75 38.08 13.27 0.54
C LYS A 75 38.62 12.98 -0.86
N LEU A 76 37.79 12.44 -1.76
CA LEU A 76 38.16 12.17 -3.14
C LEU A 76 38.53 13.46 -3.90
N PHE A 77 37.74 14.51 -3.72
CA PHE A 77 37.98 15.82 -4.31
C PHE A 77 39.28 16.46 -3.82
N ASN A 78 39.58 16.37 -2.51
CA ASN A 78 40.84 16.87 -1.97
C ASN A 78 42.04 15.98 -2.35
N ALA A 79 41.86 14.66 -2.46
CA ALA A 79 42.90 13.74 -2.91
C ALA A 79 43.27 13.97 -4.39
N GLY A 80 42.30 14.30 -5.25
CA GLY A 80 42.56 14.65 -6.65
C GLY A 80 43.32 15.97 -6.83
N ARG A 81 43.14 16.93 -5.90
CA ARG A 81 43.89 18.20 -5.90
C ARG A 81 45.35 17.99 -5.47
N MET A 82 45.66 17.00 -4.63
CA MET A 82 47.04 16.68 -4.22
C MET A 82 47.90 16.04 -5.31
N LEU A 83 47.30 15.47 -6.37
CA LEU A 83 48.04 14.89 -7.50
C LEU A 83 48.34 15.92 -8.61
N ARG A 84 47.90 17.17 -8.47
CA ARG A 84 48.03 18.22 -9.49
C ARG A 84 48.63 19.52 -8.93
N GLU A 85 49.46 19.40 -7.89
CA GLU A 85 50.24 20.49 -7.29
C GLU A 85 51.74 20.24 -7.55
N GLY A 86 52.08 20.02 -8.81
CA GLY A 86 53.46 19.83 -9.28
C GLY A 86 53.56 20.32 -10.71
N ASP A 87 54.15 21.50 -10.86
CA ASP A 87 54.68 22.08 -12.10
C ASP A 87 53.70 22.44 -13.21
N ILE A 88 53.25 23.70 -13.22
CA ILE A 88 53.01 24.44 -14.47
C ILE A 88 53.61 25.85 -14.34
N PRO A 89 54.55 26.26 -15.21
CA PRO A 89 55.15 27.58 -15.17
C PRO A 89 54.14 28.65 -15.60
N LYS A 90 54.24 29.83 -14.97
CA LYS A 90 53.53 31.05 -15.30
C LYS A 90 53.95 31.52 -16.71
N MET A 91 53.19 31.13 -17.74
CA MET A 91 53.29 31.74 -19.07
C MET A 91 52.15 32.75 -19.24
N GLU A 92 52.52 34.01 -19.05
CA GLU A 92 51.84 35.20 -19.56
C GLU A 92 51.75 35.08 -21.10
N VAL A 93 50.54 35.02 -21.67
CA VAL A 93 50.35 35.18 -23.12
C VAL A 93 49.24 36.19 -23.37
N GLN A 94 49.68 37.29 -23.95
CA GLN A 94 48.97 38.45 -24.43
C GLN A 94 48.07 38.08 -25.61
N ALA A 95 46.83 38.56 -25.60
CA ALA A 95 45.88 38.37 -26.69
C ALA A 95 46.33 39.11 -27.98
N PRO A 96 46.04 38.54 -29.15
CA PRO A 96 45.71 39.35 -30.31
C PRO A 96 44.28 39.11 -30.77
N VAL A 97 43.58 40.24 -30.90
CA VAL A 97 42.34 40.44 -31.63
C VAL A 97 42.56 40.02 -33.09
N GLY A 98 41.67 39.18 -33.62
CA GLY A 98 41.67 38.75 -35.01
C GLY A 98 40.38 38.02 -35.32
N ASP A 99 39.57 38.64 -36.16
CA ASP A 99 38.19 38.30 -36.46
C ASP A 99 38.10 36.94 -37.19
N ALA A 100 37.21 36.06 -36.72
CA ALA A 100 36.95 34.78 -37.39
C ALA A 100 35.48 34.41 -37.23
N GLN A 101 34.69 34.99 -38.14
CA GLN A 101 33.25 34.88 -38.32
C GLN A 101 32.82 33.51 -38.90
N GLU A 102 33.44 32.40 -38.48
CA GLU A 102 33.34 31.11 -39.19
C GLU A 102 33.15 29.88 -38.28
N LEU A 103 32.42 30.03 -37.17
CA LEU A 103 31.97 28.88 -36.35
C LEU A 103 30.47 28.90 -36.04
N GLN A 104 29.68 29.78 -36.67
CA GLN A 104 28.25 29.94 -36.35
C GLN A 104 27.29 29.21 -37.32
N GLU A 105 27.78 28.54 -38.38
CA GLU A 105 26.92 27.79 -39.29
C GLU A 105 26.67 26.32 -38.91
N GLN A 106 27.46 25.73 -38.00
CA GLN A 106 27.34 24.29 -37.71
C GLN A 106 26.47 23.94 -36.48
N GLY A 107 25.98 24.93 -35.73
CA GLY A 107 25.14 24.71 -34.53
C GLY A 107 23.62 24.84 -34.74
N SER A 108 23.18 25.38 -35.88
CA SER A 108 21.76 25.76 -36.11
C SER A 108 20.92 24.65 -36.78
N ALA A 109 21.56 23.70 -37.47
CA ALA A 109 20.86 22.60 -38.14
C ALA A 109 20.44 21.45 -37.20
N ALA A 110 21.08 21.29 -36.03
CA ALA A 110 20.80 20.19 -35.10
C ALA A 110 19.66 20.48 -34.09
N ARG A 111 19.21 21.73 -33.97
CA ARG A 111 18.15 22.13 -33.01
C ARG A 111 16.74 22.08 -33.62
N LYS A 112 16.60 21.91 -34.94
CA LYS A 112 15.30 21.92 -35.65
C LYS A 112 14.78 20.52 -36.05
N VAL A 113 15.43 19.46 -35.56
CA VAL A 113 15.07 18.06 -35.88
C VAL A 113 14.46 17.31 -34.69
N ILE A 114 14.66 17.77 -33.44
CA ILE A 114 14.18 17.07 -32.24
C ILE A 114 12.77 17.52 -31.81
N ASP A 115 12.29 18.68 -32.28
CA ASP A 115 10.97 19.21 -31.91
C ASP A 115 9.83 18.81 -32.88
N LYS A 116 10.07 17.82 -33.75
CA LYS A 116 9.09 17.35 -34.75
C LYS A 116 8.78 15.85 -34.71
N VAL A 117 9.17 15.16 -33.63
CA VAL A 117 8.90 13.72 -33.42
C VAL A 117 7.87 13.48 -32.29
N VAL A 118 7.25 14.53 -31.75
CA VAL A 118 6.27 14.45 -30.65
C VAL A 118 4.80 14.55 -31.12
N GLN A 119 4.50 14.62 -32.42
CA GLN A 119 3.11 14.79 -32.91
C GLN A 119 2.60 13.73 -33.90
N GLY A 120 3.26 12.57 -34.01
CA GLY A 120 3.01 11.62 -35.10
C GLY A 120 2.49 10.22 -34.75
N THR A 121 2.24 9.87 -33.48
CA THR A 121 1.81 8.51 -33.09
C THR A 121 0.61 8.54 -32.15
N SER A 122 -0.40 9.33 -32.52
CA SER A 122 -1.77 9.23 -31.98
C SER A 122 -2.73 8.94 -33.13
N ALA A 123 -2.44 7.90 -33.92
CA ALA A 123 -3.33 7.33 -34.93
C ALA A 123 -2.63 6.13 -35.57
N LEU A 124 -2.74 4.93 -35.00
CA LEU A 124 -2.62 3.60 -35.67
C LEU A 124 -2.57 2.46 -34.62
N VAL A 125 -3.59 2.34 -33.78
CA VAL A 125 -4.05 1.04 -33.25
C VAL A 125 -5.58 1.07 -33.24
N GLN A 126 -6.15 1.26 -34.43
CA GLN A 126 -7.54 0.98 -34.74
C GLN A 126 -7.56 -0.05 -35.87
N ARG A 127 -7.28 -1.32 -35.54
CA ARG A 127 -7.76 -2.47 -36.31
C ARG A 127 -7.47 -3.77 -35.55
N GLY A 128 -8.52 -4.35 -35.00
CA GLY A 128 -8.50 -5.63 -34.31
C GLY A 128 -9.92 -5.99 -33.85
N GLU A 129 -10.66 -6.60 -34.77
CA GLU A 129 -11.84 -7.45 -34.58
C GLU A 129 -13.05 -6.91 -33.80
N ALA A 130 -14.05 -6.50 -34.60
CA ALA A 130 -15.44 -6.43 -34.20
C ALA A 130 -15.97 -7.84 -33.87
N VAL A 131 -15.81 -8.27 -32.61
CA VAL A 131 -16.69 -9.28 -32.02
C VAL A 131 -18.00 -8.58 -31.71
N ALA A 132 -19.07 -9.03 -32.38
CA ALA A 132 -20.43 -8.55 -32.22
C ALA A 132 -20.78 -8.47 -30.72
N LYS A 133 -20.97 -7.23 -30.22
CA LYS A 133 -21.60 -6.96 -28.93
C LYS A 133 -23.04 -7.46 -29.03
N GLN A 134 -23.26 -8.72 -28.66
CA GLN A 134 -24.57 -9.16 -28.21
C GLN A 134 -24.81 -8.41 -26.90
N SER A 135 -25.67 -7.38 -26.95
CA SER A 135 -26.22 -6.78 -25.74
C SER A 135 -26.77 -7.90 -24.85
N PRO A 136 -26.53 -7.86 -23.52
CA PRO A 136 -27.19 -8.78 -22.61
C PRO A 136 -28.70 -8.76 -22.89
N PRO A 137 -29.37 -9.93 -22.98
CA PRO A 137 -30.81 -9.94 -23.11
C PRO A 137 -31.39 -9.16 -21.94
N ALA A 138 -32.25 -8.17 -22.23
CA ALA A 138 -32.91 -7.37 -21.21
C ALA A 138 -33.49 -8.30 -20.13
N PRO A 139 -33.33 -7.96 -18.83
CA PRO A 139 -33.80 -8.81 -17.76
C PRO A 139 -35.31 -9.01 -17.93
N ARG A 140 -35.71 -10.22 -18.35
CA ARG A 140 -37.11 -10.60 -18.40
C ARG A 140 -37.64 -10.53 -16.97
N LYS A 141 -38.52 -9.56 -16.69
CA LYS A 141 -39.29 -9.49 -15.45
C LYS A 141 -40.07 -10.81 -15.34
N ARG A 142 -39.57 -11.77 -14.56
CA ARG A 142 -40.35 -12.95 -14.20
C ARG A 142 -41.43 -12.44 -13.26
N SER A 143 -42.64 -12.23 -13.80
CA SER A 143 -43.79 -11.98 -12.95
C SER A 143 -44.01 -13.22 -12.09
N SER A 144 -44.04 -13.02 -10.78
CA SER A 144 -44.19 -14.03 -9.74
C SER A 144 -45.61 -14.59 -9.66
N ALA A 145 -46.27 -14.81 -10.80
CA ALA A 145 -47.70 -15.12 -10.87
C ALA A 145 -48.05 -16.57 -10.46
N ALA A 146 -47.16 -17.30 -9.79
CA ALA A 146 -47.35 -18.72 -9.46
C ALA A 146 -46.98 -19.11 -8.02
N LEU A 147 -46.86 -18.14 -7.10
CA LEU A 147 -46.75 -18.39 -5.66
C LEU A 147 -47.79 -17.50 -4.98
N GLY A 148 -48.85 -18.10 -4.42
CA GLY A 148 -49.92 -17.37 -3.75
C GLY A 148 -49.39 -16.39 -2.70
N ASP A 149 -49.96 -15.18 -2.69
CA ASP A 149 -49.78 -14.00 -1.80
C ASP A 149 -48.39 -13.66 -1.21
N VAL A 150 -47.32 -14.34 -1.60
CA VAL A 150 -45.95 -13.99 -1.23
C VAL A 150 -45.46 -12.94 -2.22
N ARG A 151 -45.57 -11.67 -1.82
CA ARG A 151 -44.96 -10.54 -2.56
C ARG A 151 -43.44 -10.65 -2.47
N ILE A 152 -42.80 -10.96 -3.59
CA ILE A 152 -41.33 -10.97 -3.70
C ILE A 152 -40.86 -9.50 -3.71
N PRO A 153 -39.93 -9.11 -2.82
CA PRO A 153 -39.44 -7.74 -2.78
C PRO A 153 -38.73 -7.36 -4.08
N GLU A 154 -38.85 -6.09 -4.47
CA GLU A 154 -38.24 -5.54 -5.67
C GLU A 154 -36.74 -5.25 -5.46
N PHE A 155 -35.94 -5.38 -6.52
CA PHE A 155 -34.49 -5.12 -6.49
C PHE A 155 -34.12 -3.66 -6.21
N GLU A 156 -35.08 -2.74 -6.27
CA GLU A 156 -34.89 -1.30 -5.96
C GLU A 156 -34.54 -1.05 -4.49
N LEU A 157 -34.77 -2.05 -3.62
CA LEU A 157 -34.39 -1.99 -2.21
C LEU A 157 -32.89 -2.25 -1.96
N LEU A 158 -32.12 -2.59 -3.00
CA LEU A 158 -30.68 -2.79 -2.91
C LEU A 158 -29.93 -1.47 -3.12
N ASP A 159 -28.98 -1.19 -2.24
CA ASP A 159 -28.06 -0.07 -2.42
C ASP A 159 -27.14 -0.30 -3.64
N THR A 160 -26.90 0.76 -4.41
CA THR A 160 -25.97 0.70 -5.54
C THR A 160 -24.52 0.64 -5.04
N PRO A 161 -23.66 -0.24 -5.57
CA PRO A 161 -22.26 -0.29 -5.14
C PRO A 161 -21.55 1.02 -5.48
N ALA A 162 -20.70 1.50 -4.57
CA ALA A 162 -19.86 2.67 -4.81
C ALA A 162 -18.88 2.39 -5.97
N LEU A 163 -19.12 3.01 -7.14
CA LEU A 163 -18.34 2.81 -8.37
C LEU A 163 -16.90 3.37 -8.28
N ASP A 164 -16.62 4.26 -7.33
CA ASP A 164 -15.37 5.04 -7.29
C ASP A 164 -14.21 4.31 -6.59
N ARG A 165 -14.42 3.07 -6.13
CA ARG A 165 -13.36 2.27 -5.54
C ARG A 165 -12.45 1.73 -6.63
N LYS A 166 -11.36 2.45 -6.94
CA LYS A 166 -10.17 1.90 -7.61
C LYS A 166 -9.68 0.70 -6.78
N THR A 167 -10.20 -0.47 -7.11
CA THR A 167 -10.01 -1.71 -6.37
C THR A 167 -9.00 -2.52 -7.15
N GLY A 168 -7.75 -2.47 -6.73
CA GLY A 168 -6.67 -3.21 -7.35
C GLY A 168 -5.31 -2.61 -7.06
N TYR A 169 -4.30 -3.47 -7.14
CA TYR A 169 -2.90 -3.09 -7.10
C TYR A 169 -2.43 -2.70 -8.50
N SER A 170 -1.47 -1.78 -8.57
CA SER A 170 -0.77 -1.51 -9.83
C SER A 170 0.08 -2.71 -10.26
N GLU A 171 0.38 -2.80 -11.55
CA GLU A 171 1.22 -3.88 -12.09
C GLU A 171 2.60 -3.93 -11.41
N GLN A 172 3.18 -2.77 -11.11
CA GLN A 172 4.46 -2.67 -10.40
C GLN A 172 4.39 -3.22 -8.97
N GLU A 173 3.29 -2.97 -8.25
CA GLU A 173 3.06 -3.54 -6.92
C GLU A 173 2.85 -5.05 -7.00
N LEU A 174 2.13 -5.54 -8.01
CA LEU A 174 1.94 -6.98 -8.21
C LEU A 174 3.27 -7.70 -8.48
N HIS A 175 4.16 -7.11 -9.26
CA HIS A 175 5.51 -7.64 -9.48
C HIS A 175 6.42 -7.56 -8.24
N SER A 176 6.28 -6.52 -7.40
CA SER A 176 7.04 -6.46 -6.15
C SER A 176 6.55 -7.51 -5.16
N PHE A 177 5.24 -7.73 -5.09
CA PHE A 177 4.65 -8.81 -4.29
C PHE A 177 5.01 -10.20 -4.83
N SER A 178 5.14 -10.38 -6.14
CA SER A 178 5.56 -11.68 -6.70
C SER A 178 6.96 -12.05 -6.24
N ARG A 179 7.92 -11.12 -6.33
CA ARG A 179 9.29 -11.33 -5.83
C ARG A 179 9.33 -11.56 -4.32
N LEU A 180 8.57 -10.75 -3.57
CA LEU A 180 8.46 -10.91 -2.12
C LEU A 180 7.93 -12.30 -1.74
N LEU A 181 6.97 -12.84 -2.48
CA LEU A 181 6.43 -14.18 -2.25
C LEU A 181 7.51 -15.25 -2.46
N GLU A 182 8.29 -15.17 -3.55
CA GLU A 182 9.39 -16.09 -3.84
C GLU A 182 10.46 -16.06 -2.73
N ASP A 183 10.87 -14.87 -2.31
CA ASP A 183 11.83 -14.68 -1.22
C ASP A 183 11.30 -15.28 0.10
N LYS A 184 10.01 -15.04 0.41
CA LYS A 184 9.39 -15.56 1.63
C LYS A 184 9.28 -17.08 1.61
N LEU A 185 8.98 -17.69 0.47
CA LEU A 185 8.98 -19.14 0.34
C LEU A 185 10.40 -19.70 0.49
N ALA A 186 11.41 -19.02 -0.06
CA ALA A 186 12.81 -19.40 0.09
C ALA A 186 13.28 -19.42 1.55
N ASP A 187 12.82 -18.47 2.38
CA ASP A 187 13.11 -18.44 3.83
C ASP A 187 12.64 -19.72 4.55
N PHE A 188 11.58 -20.38 4.07
CA PHE A 188 11.07 -21.66 4.60
C PHE A 188 11.70 -22.90 3.93
N GLY A 189 12.74 -22.70 3.09
CA GLY A 189 13.36 -23.76 2.31
C GLY A 189 12.40 -24.33 1.26
N ILE A 190 11.56 -23.49 0.67
CA ILE A 190 10.63 -23.82 -0.42
C ILE A 190 11.05 -22.97 -1.63
N SER A 191 11.70 -23.59 -2.62
CA SER A 191 12.03 -22.91 -3.87
C SER A 191 10.85 -23.02 -4.83
N ALA A 192 10.31 -21.88 -5.27
CA ALA A 192 9.19 -21.80 -6.20
C ALA A 192 9.26 -20.51 -7.03
N GLU A 193 8.69 -20.53 -8.24
CA GLU A 193 8.64 -19.41 -9.19
C GLU A 193 7.19 -19.02 -9.48
N VAL A 194 6.88 -17.73 -9.57
CA VAL A 194 5.53 -17.24 -9.90
C VAL A 194 5.31 -17.26 -11.42
N LYS A 195 4.34 -18.04 -11.90
CA LYS A 195 3.96 -18.16 -13.32
C LYS A 195 2.92 -17.13 -13.77
N SER A 196 1.94 -16.83 -12.93
CA SER A 196 0.84 -15.92 -13.31
C SER A 196 0.29 -15.18 -12.10
N ILE A 197 -0.30 -14.00 -12.36
CA ILE A 197 -0.92 -13.13 -11.36
C ILE A 197 -2.33 -12.81 -11.81
N LEU A 198 -3.32 -13.13 -10.98
CA LEU A 198 -4.75 -13.00 -11.27
C LEU A 198 -5.41 -12.17 -10.16
N PRO A 199 -5.48 -10.84 -10.31
CA PRO A 199 -6.14 -9.99 -9.33
C PRO A 199 -7.65 -10.20 -9.36
N GLY A 200 -8.25 -10.38 -8.18
CA GLY A 200 -9.70 -10.46 -7.99
C GLY A 200 -10.23 -9.30 -7.13
N PRO A 201 -11.54 -9.22 -6.91
CA PRO A 201 -12.15 -8.10 -6.17
C PRO A 201 -11.67 -7.95 -4.72
N VAL A 202 -11.31 -9.08 -4.09
CA VAL A 202 -10.90 -9.13 -2.68
C VAL A 202 -9.49 -9.70 -2.50
N ILE A 203 -9.11 -10.68 -3.32
CA ILE A 203 -7.83 -11.39 -3.22
C ILE A 203 -7.12 -11.41 -4.58
N THR A 204 -5.80 -11.47 -4.55
CA THR A 204 -4.97 -11.73 -5.73
C THR A 204 -4.48 -13.16 -5.68
N ARG A 205 -4.71 -13.93 -6.74
CA ARG A 205 -4.17 -15.28 -6.88
C ARG A 205 -2.82 -15.22 -7.58
N PHE A 206 -1.78 -15.73 -6.92
CA PHE A 206 -0.45 -15.97 -7.49
C PHE A 206 -0.33 -17.46 -7.80
N GLU A 207 -0.15 -17.81 -9.06
CA GLU A 207 0.08 -19.21 -9.44
C GLU A 207 1.58 -19.47 -9.43
N ILE A 208 2.01 -20.37 -8.54
CA ILE A 208 3.42 -20.70 -8.36
C ILE A 208 3.75 -22.10 -8.86
N GLN A 209 4.95 -22.26 -9.38
CA GLN A 209 5.55 -23.53 -9.74
C GLN A 209 6.67 -23.85 -8.75
N PRO A 210 6.48 -24.81 -7.83
CA PRO A 210 7.56 -25.25 -6.96
C PRO A 210 8.64 -26.01 -7.75
N ALA A 211 9.87 -25.94 -7.25
CA ALA A 211 10.99 -26.71 -7.75
C ALA A 211 10.77 -28.22 -7.58
N ALA A 212 11.48 -29.02 -8.38
CA ALA A 212 11.38 -30.47 -8.34
C ALA A 212 11.65 -31.02 -6.92
N GLY A 213 10.77 -31.91 -6.45
CA GLY A 213 10.90 -32.57 -5.14
C GLY A 213 10.26 -31.82 -3.96
N VAL A 214 9.78 -30.59 -4.14
CA VAL A 214 9.01 -29.87 -3.13
C VAL A 214 7.56 -30.39 -3.12
N LYS A 215 7.09 -30.89 -1.96
CA LYS A 215 5.71 -31.37 -1.80
C LYS A 215 4.75 -30.19 -1.61
N VAL A 216 3.61 -30.22 -2.31
CA VAL A 216 2.57 -29.18 -2.21
C VAL A 216 2.03 -29.05 -0.78
N SER A 217 1.96 -30.13 -0.01
CA SER A 217 1.51 -30.11 1.39
C SER A 217 2.41 -29.30 2.34
N LYS A 218 3.60 -28.87 1.89
CA LYS A 218 4.55 -28.06 2.69
C LYS A 218 4.26 -26.56 2.58
N ILE A 219 3.46 -26.15 1.59
CA ILE A 219 3.18 -24.75 1.23
C ILE A 219 1.88 -24.30 1.90
#